data_AF-A0A6P5TK07-F1
#
_entry.id   AF-A0A6P5TK07-F1
#
_cell.length_a   1.000
_cell.length_b   1.000
_cell.length_c   1.000
_cell.angle_alpha   90.00
_cell.angle_beta   90.00
_cell.angle_gamma   90.00
#
_symmetry.space_group_name_H-M   'P 1'
#
loop_
_entity.id
_entity.type
_entity.pdbx_description
1 polymer ?
#
loop_
_entity_poly.entity_id
_entity_poly.type
_entity_poly.pdbx_seq_one_letter_code
_entity_poly.pdbx_strand_id
1 'polypeptide(L)'
;MRPVLQLHLQICVLLILCQDLRTHEKIGHGKRIGGLYYLQLPAAAVRDCVANKALSGSVKDKHQLWLWHRPLGHPSFGYLRHLFPSLFSSCDESSFKCETCVMAKSHRTVFPLSNNKAALPFELVHSDVWGPARVTSHGFRWVIYP
;
A
#
# COMPACT_ATOMS: atom_id res chain seq x y z
N MET A 1 4.01 18.13 7.40
CA MET A 1 4.24 16.72 7.75
C MET A 1 3.12 16.29 8.70
N ARG A 2 2.15 15.50 8.24
CA ARG A 2 1.05 14.99 9.10
C ARG A 2 1.38 13.53 9.44
N PRO A 3 1.51 13.16 10.73
CA PRO A 3 1.93 11.82 11.11
C PRO A 3 0.78 10.83 10.90
N VAL A 4 1.13 9.68 10.33
CA VAL A 4 0.26 8.51 10.18
C VAL A 4 -0.05 7.97 11.57
N LEU A 5 -1.33 7.89 11.94
CA LEU A 5 -1.78 7.26 13.18
C LEU A 5 -1.49 5.75 13.09
N GLN A 6 -0.40 5.33 13.70
CA GLN A 6 0.01 3.93 13.74
C GLN A 6 -0.62 3.28 14.99
N LEU A 7 -1.66 2.48 14.77
CA LEU A 7 -2.42 1.78 15.82
C LEU A 7 -1.70 0.49 16.22
N HIS A 8 -1.47 0.29 17.52
CA HIS A 8 -0.99 -1.00 18.07
C HIS A 8 -2.19 -1.87 18.46
N LEU A 9 -2.30 -3.06 17.86
CA LEU A 9 -3.40 -4.00 18.09
C LEU A 9 -2.97 -5.03 19.16
N GLN A 10 -3.31 -4.80 20.43
CA GLN A 10 -3.10 -5.81 21.46
C GLN A 10 -4.28 -6.77 21.47
N ILE A 11 -4.09 -7.95 20.88
CA ILE A 11 -5.14 -8.96 20.69
C ILE A 11 -5.35 -9.72 22.02
N CYS A 12 -6.41 -9.36 22.75
CA CYS A 12 -6.99 -10.20 23.79
C CYS A 12 -8.28 -10.82 23.22
N VAL A 13 -8.48 -12.13 23.34
CA VAL A 13 -9.33 -12.97 22.46
C VAL A 13 -10.82 -12.56 22.36
N LEU A 14 -11.32 -11.62 23.19
CA LEU A 14 -12.69 -11.06 23.09
C LEU A 14 -12.78 -9.54 22.84
N LEU A 15 -11.72 -8.77 23.06
CA LEU A 15 -11.74 -7.31 23.12
C LEU A 15 -10.50 -6.72 22.45
N ILE A 16 -10.70 -5.85 21.47
CA ILE A 16 -9.63 -5.03 20.90
C ILE A 16 -9.58 -3.72 21.68
N LEU A 17 -8.42 -3.34 22.20
CA LEU A 17 -8.20 -1.99 22.73
C LEU A 17 -7.49 -1.17 21.65
N CYS A 18 -8.12 -0.08 21.21
CA CYS A 18 -7.46 0.91 20.37
C CYS A 18 -6.84 1.96 21.28
N GLN A 19 -5.52 2.07 21.28
CA GLN A 19 -4.77 3.06 22.04
C GLN A 19 -3.98 3.97 21.12
N ASP A 20 -3.89 5.24 21.49
CA ASP A 20 -2.96 6.18 20.88
C ASP A 20 -1.55 5.82 21.35
N LEU A 21 -0.64 5.58 20.41
CA LEU A 21 0.72 5.16 20.72
C LEU A 21 1.55 6.24 21.42
N ARG A 22 1.21 7.51 21.24
CA ARG A 22 2.00 8.63 21.79
C ARG A 22 1.55 9.02 23.19
N THR A 23 0.24 9.01 23.44
CA THR A 23 -0.33 9.38 24.74
C THR A 23 -0.62 8.16 25.61
N HIS A 24 -0.57 6.95 25.04
CA HIS A 24 -1.07 5.72 25.66
C HIS A 24 -2.55 5.81 26.09
N GLU A 25 -3.28 6.83 25.64
CA GLU A 25 -4.68 7.00 25.96
C GLU A 25 -5.53 6.01 25.17
N LYS A 26 -6.53 5.46 25.84
CA LYS A 26 -7.49 4.56 25.23
C LYS A 26 -8.44 5.34 24.32
N ILE A 27 -8.25 5.22 23.01
CA ILE A 27 -9.13 5.79 21.98
C ILE A 27 -10.50 5.09 22.00
N GLY A 28 -10.52 3.77 22.25
CA GLY A 28 -11.75 3.00 22.29
C GLY A 28 -11.53 1.52 22.57
N HIS A 29 -12.63 0.77 22.65
CA HIS A 29 -12.58 -0.68 22.71
C HIS A 29 -13.57 -1.30 21.72
N GLY A 30 -13.17 -2.40 21.08
CA GLY A 30 -13.97 -3.13 20.12
C GLY A 30 -14.46 -4.45 20.71
N LYS A 31 -15.76 -4.74 20.61
CA LYS A 31 -16.36 -6.01 21.02
C LYS A 31 -16.57 -6.91 19.81
N ARG A 32 -16.13 -8.18 19.89
CA ARG A 32 -16.37 -9.16 18.82
C ARG A 32 -17.80 -9.69 18.88
N ILE A 33 -18.58 -9.51 17.82
CA ILE A 33 -19.93 -10.05 17.64
C ILE A 33 -20.01 -10.70 16.26
N GLY A 34 -20.30 -12.00 16.20
CA GLY A 34 -20.44 -12.72 14.92
C GLY A 34 -19.17 -12.73 14.04
N GLY A 35 -17.98 -12.68 14.64
CA GLY A 35 -16.71 -12.61 13.90
C GLY A 35 -16.28 -11.20 13.46
N LEU A 36 -17.14 -10.19 13.63
CA LEU A 36 -16.83 -8.78 13.37
C LEU A 36 -16.53 -8.04 14.68
N TYR A 37 -15.57 -7.12 14.67
CA TYR A 37 -15.25 -6.28 15.82
C TYR A 37 -15.97 -4.93 15.71
N TYR A 38 -16.84 -4.63 16.66
CA TYR A 38 -17.60 -3.39 16.74
C TYR A 38 -16.93 -2.43 17.71
N LEU A 39 -16.41 -1.31 17.21
CA LEU A 39 -15.77 -0.28 18.02
C LEU A 39 -16.84 0.51 18.79
N GLN A 40 -16.84 0.39 20.11
CA GLN A 40 -17.67 1.21 20.99
C GLN A 40 -16.98 2.56 21.22
N LEU A 41 -17.43 3.55 20.46
CA LEU A 41 -17.06 4.96 20.63
C LEU A 41 -18.14 5.68 21.46
N PRO A 42 -17.77 6.61 22.36
CA PRO A 42 -18.74 7.47 23.02
C PRO A 42 -19.50 8.30 21.98
N ALA A 43 -20.81 8.51 22.17
CA ALA A 43 -21.67 9.22 21.21
C ALA A 43 -21.17 10.64 20.87
N ALA A 44 -20.42 11.29 21.76
CA ALA A 44 -19.77 12.56 21.51
C ALA A 44 -18.69 12.49 20.42
N ALA A 45 -17.85 11.45 20.41
CA ALA A 45 -16.79 11.26 19.42
C ALA A 45 -17.34 10.91 18.02
N VAL A 46 -18.52 10.28 17.96
CA VAL A 46 -19.22 9.98 16.70
C VAL A 46 -19.79 11.25 16.07
N ARG A 47 -20.19 12.25 16.87
CA ARG A 47 -20.71 13.51 16.33
C ARG A 47 -19.61 14.35 15.67
N ASP A 48 -18.40 14.38 16.23
CA ASP A 48 -17.30 15.16 15.67
C ASP A 48 -16.79 14.61 14.33
N CYS A 49 -16.82 13.28 14.11
CA CYS A 49 -16.40 12.70 12.84
C CYS A 49 -17.44 12.84 11.72
N VAL A 50 -18.73 12.95 12.06
CA VAL A 50 -19.84 13.13 11.09
C VAL A 50 -20.15 14.62 10.84
N ALA A 51 -19.67 15.54 11.69
CA ALA A 51 -19.90 16.98 11.58
C ALA A 51 -19.12 17.71 10.46
N ASN A 52 -18.36 17.00 9.61
CA ASN A 52 -17.77 17.59 8.41
C ASN A 52 -18.82 17.73 7.29
N LYS A 53 -19.77 18.65 7.49
CA LYS A 53 -20.82 19.00 6.54
C LYS A 53 -20.24 19.88 5.42
N ALA A 54 -20.02 19.24 4.27
CA ALA A 54 -20.15 19.75 2.90
C ALA A 54 -19.79 21.23 2.60
N LEU A 55 -18.54 21.52 2.21
CA LEU A 55 -18.15 22.84 1.65
C LEU A 55 -18.23 22.90 0.10
N SER A 56 -19.30 23.48 -0.45
CA SER A 56 -19.66 23.59 -1.89
C SER A 56 -18.52 23.98 -2.86
N GLY A 57 -18.56 23.46 -4.09
CA GLY A 57 -17.87 23.99 -5.28
C GLY A 57 -16.52 23.35 -5.63
N SER A 58 -16.50 22.48 -6.67
CA SER A 58 -15.39 21.96 -7.52
C SER A 58 -14.07 21.46 -6.90
N VAL A 59 -13.76 21.80 -5.65
CA VAL A 59 -12.57 21.40 -4.88
C VAL A 59 -12.86 20.14 -4.05
N LYS A 60 -14.15 19.81 -3.87
CA LYS A 60 -14.64 18.66 -3.10
C LYS A 60 -14.27 17.32 -3.71
N ASP A 61 -14.38 17.19 -5.02
CA ASP A 61 -14.36 15.87 -5.67
C ASP A 61 -12.94 15.29 -5.69
N LYS A 62 -11.92 16.11 -5.92
CA LYS A 62 -10.52 15.69 -5.84
C LYS A 62 -10.12 15.31 -4.41
N HIS A 63 -10.54 16.09 -3.41
CA HIS A 63 -10.23 15.76 -2.02
C HIS A 63 -10.88 14.44 -1.60
N GLN A 64 -12.15 14.24 -1.95
CA GLN A 64 -12.87 12.98 -1.71
C GLN A 64 -12.23 11.81 -2.46
N LEU A 65 -11.78 12.03 -3.70
CA LEU A 65 -11.08 11.00 -4.47
C LEU A 65 -9.79 10.55 -3.77
N TRP A 66 -9.00 11.50 -3.24
CA TRP A 66 -7.81 11.19 -2.44
C TRP A 66 -8.12 10.46 -1.13
N LEU A 67 -9.25 10.82 -0.49
CA LEU A 67 -9.74 10.17 0.73
C LEU A 67 -10.12 8.72 0.51
N TRP A 68 -10.63 8.35 -0.67
CA TRP A 68 -10.90 6.95 -0.99
C TRP A 68 -9.67 6.23 -1.55
N HIS A 69 -8.83 6.92 -2.32
CA HIS A 69 -7.66 6.32 -2.96
C HIS A 69 -6.61 5.80 -1.97
N ARG A 70 -6.23 6.56 -0.95
CA ARG A 70 -5.15 6.13 -0.02
C ARG A 70 -5.58 4.98 0.91
N PRO A 71 -6.72 5.07 1.62
CA PRO A 71 -7.13 4.04 2.57
C PRO A 71 -7.54 2.73 1.90
N LEU A 72 -8.03 2.76 0.66
CA LEU A 72 -8.38 1.56 -0.11
C LEU A 72 -7.16 0.91 -0.81
N GLY A 73 -5.95 1.36 -0.52
CA GLY A 73 -4.73 0.74 -1.07
C GLY A 73 -4.43 1.14 -2.50
N HIS A 74 -4.59 2.42 -2.83
CA HIS A 74 -4.21 2.99 -4.13
C HIS A 74 -4.88 2.34 -5.37
N PRO A 75 -6.21 2.11 -5.37
CA PRO A 75 -6.91 1.58 -6.52
C PRO A 75 -6.77 2.47 -7.75
N SER A 76 -6.93 1.88 -8.94
CA SER A 76 -6.87 2.62 -10.21
C SER A 76 -7.98 3.67 -10.29
N PHE A 77 -7.74 4.72 -11.07
CA PHE A 77 -8.72 5.78 -11.31
C PHE A 77 -10.04 5.22 -11.88
N GLY A 78 -9.94 4.32 -12.86
CA GLY A 78 -11.11 3.63 -13.42
C GLY A 78 -11.88 2.81 -12.39
N TYR A 79 -11.19 2.10 -11.49
CA TYR A 79 -11.85 1.34 -10.42
C TYR A 79 -12.61 2.26 -9.44
N LEU A 80 -12.00 3.38 -9.04
CA LEU A 80 -12.67 4.37 -8.21
C LEU A 80 -13.87 5.02 -8.92
N ARG A 81 -13.80 5.21 -10.24
CA ARG A 81 -14.90 5.72 -11.06
C ARG A 81 -16.10 4.78 -11.07
N HIS A 82 -15.86 3.47 -11.10
CA HIS A 82 -16.91 2.47 -10.99
C HIS A 82 -17.56 2.46 -9.60
N LEU A 83 -16.76 2.62 -8.53
CA LEU A 83 -17.26 2.63 -7.15
C LEU A 83 -18.02 3.91 -6.78
N PHE A 84 -17.55 5.07 -7.26
CA PHE A 84 -18.09 6.37 -6.88
C PHE A 84 -18.38 7.27 -8.09
N PRO A 85 -19.30 6.91 -9.00
CA PRO A 85 -19.49 7.63 -10.27
C PRO A 85 -19.78 9.13 -10.10
N SER A 86 -20.45 9.51 -9.02
CA SER A 86 -20.81 10.90 -8.70
C SER A 86 -19.60 11.81 -8.47
N LEU A 87 -18.47 11.26 -7.99
CA LEU A 87 -17.23 12.01 -7.73
C LEU A 87 -16.41 12.29 -8.99
N PHE A 88 -16.80 11.72 -10.15
CA PHE A 88 -16.04 11.80 -11.40
C PHE A 88 -16.71 12.69 -12.45
N SER A 89 -17.77 13.41 -12.08
CA SER A 89 -18.53 14.29 -12.97
C SER A 89 -17.70 15.46 -13.54
N SER A 90 -16.66 15.89 -12.82
CA SER A 90 -15.80 17.03 -13.19
C SER A 90 -14.30 16.75 -12.97
N CYS A 91 -13.90 15.48 -12.86
CA CYS A 91 -12.53 15.08 -12.56
C CYS A 91 -11.93 14.28 -13.71
N ASP A 92 -10.92 14.85 -14.37
CA ASP A 92 -10.16 14.17 -15.41
C ASP A 92 -9.05 13.30 -14.82
N GLU A 93 -8.81 12.14 -15.43
CA GLU A 93 -7.74 11.21 -15.04
C GLU A 93 -6.35 11.88 -15.07
N SER A 94 -6.13 12.76 -16.05
CA SER A 94 -4.87 13.53 -16.18
C SER A 94 -4.56 14.42 -14.97
N SER A 95 -5.61 14.82 -14.24
CA SER A 95 -5.51 15.68 -13.07
C SER A 95 -5.30 14.92 -11.75
N PHE A 96 -5.46 13.60 -11.77
CA PHE A 96 -5.27 12.72 -10.62
C PHE A 96 -3.99 11.89 -10.76
N LYS A 97 -2.88 12.46 -10.28
CA LYS A 97 -1.57 11.78 -10.28
C LYS A 97 -1.12 11.49 -8.85
N CYS A 98 -0.95 10.21 -8.54
CA CYS A 98 -0.35 9.76 -7.30
C CYS A 98 1.06 9.27 -7.52
N GLU A 99 2.03 9.94 -6.89
CA GLU A 99 3.45 9.60 -6.98
C GLU A 99 3.73 8.15 -6.58
N THR A 100 3.16 7.69 -5.46
CA THR A 100 3.27 6.29 -5.02
C THR A 100 2.78 5.30 -6.07
N CYS A 101 1.65 5.59 -6.73
CA CYS A 101 1.14 4.75 -7.81
C CYS A 101 2.03 4.79 -9.05
N VAL A 102 2.54 5.96 -9.41
CA VAL A 102 3.44 6.11 -10.55
C VAL A 102 4.71 5.31 -10.33
N MET A 103 5.31 5.41 -9.14
CA MET A 103 6.50 4.63 -8.78
C MET A 103 6.21 3.13 -8.77
N ALA A 104 5.08 2.71 -8.19
CA ALA A 104 4.70 1.30 -8.12
C ALA A 104 4.37 0.70 -9.50
N LYS A 105 3.85 1.51 -10.44
CA LYS A 105 3.50 1.09 -11.81
C LYS A 105 4.61 1.38 -12.83
N SER A 106 5.69 2.03 -12.42
CA SER A 106 6.82 2.30 -13.29
C SER A 106 7.46 0.99 -13.72
N HIS A 107 7.34 0.67 -15.01
CA HIS A 107 8.07 -0.45 -15.58
C HIS A 107 9.48 -0.02 -15.99
N ARG A 108 10.45 -0.92 -15.85
CA ARG A 108 11.81 -0.67 -16.36
C ARG A 108 11.76 -0.53 -17.88
N THR A 109 12.42 0.46 -18.46
CA THR A 109 12.56 0.51 -19.92
C THR A 109 13.27 -0.74 -20.43
N VAL A 110 13.05 -1.07 -21.70
CA VAL A 110 13.70 -2.22 -22.35
C VAL A 110 15.21 -2.09 -22.18
N PHE A 111 15.87 -3.17 -21.78
CA PHE A 111 17.32 -3.19 -21.68
C PHE A 111 17.94 -2.94 -23.06
N PRO A 112 19.03 -2.16 -23.15
CA PRO A 112 19.74 -2.02 -24.42
C PRO A 112 20.22 -3.41 -24.88
N LEU A 113 20.31 -3.58 -26.21
CA LEU A 113 20.88 -4.81 -26.78
C LEU A 113 22.30 -4.99 -26.25
N SER A 114 22.60 -6.19 -25.72
CA SER A 114 23.95 -6.54 -25.34
C SER A 114 24.77 -6.89 -26.59
N ASN A 115 26.01 -6.38 -26.63
CA ASN A 115 26.99 -6.76 -27.66
C ASN A 115 27.88 -7.94 -27.22
N ASN A 116 27.48 -8.67 -26.18
CA ASN A 116 28.19 -9.84 -25.66
C ASN A 116 27.92 -11.07 -26.52
N LYS A 117 28.38 -11.05 -27.77
CA LYS A 117 28.25 -12.15 -28.74
C LYS A 117 29.63 -12.67 -29.09
N ALA A 118 29.80 -13.99 -29.04
CA ALA A 118 30.98 -14.67 -29.55
C ALA A 118 30.78 -15.02 -31.03
N ALA A 119 31.83 -14.85 -31.84
CA ALA A 119 31.91 -15.31 -33.22
C ALA A 119 32.55 -16.71 -33.33
N LEU A 120 33.38 -17.09 -32.36
CA LEU A 120 34.09 -18.37 -32.30
C LEU A 120 33.71 -19.18 -31.05
N PRO A 121 33.79 -20.52 -31.11
CA PRO A 121 33.61 -21.36 -29.93
C PRO A 121 34.59 -20.97 -28.81
N PHE A 122 34.10 -20.88 -27.57
CA PHE A 122 34.86 -20.50 -26.37
C PHE A 122 35.44 -19.07 -26.34
N GLU A 123 35.07 -18.20 -27.29
CA GLU A 123 35.49 -16.79 -27.27
C GLU A 123 34.90 -15.99 -26.10
N LEU A 124 33.70 -16.39 -25.63
CA LEU A 124 33.04 -15.80 -24.48
C LEU A 124 32.42 -16.91 -23.63
N VAL A 125 32.85 -17.01 -22.36
CA VAL A 125 32.26 -17.92 -21.36
C VAL A 125 31.55 -17.07 -20.31
N HIS A 126 30.25 -17.27 -20.16
CA HIS A 126 29.50 -16.73 -19.04
C HIS A 126 29.53 -17.77 -17.92
N SER A 127 29.66 -17.33 -16.68
CA SER A 127 29.48 -18.19 -15.53
C SER A 127 28.85 -17.39 -14.41
N ASP A 128 27.84 -17.96 -13.77
CA ASP A 128 27.17 -17.38 -12.61
C ASP A 128 27.54 -18.14 -11.34
N VAL A 129 27.48 -17.46 -10.20
CA VAL A 129 27.78 -18.04 -8.88
C VAL A 129 26.53 -17.97 -8.02
N TRP A 130 26.06 -19.13 -7.59
CA TRP A 130 24.95 -19.23 -6.65
C TRP A 130 25.43 -19.53 -5.23
N GLY A 131 24.92 -18.79 -4.23
CA GLY A 131 25.06 -19.16 -2.82
C GLY A 131 24.69 -18.06 -1.82
N PRO A 132 25.05 -18.21 -0.53
CA PRO A 132 25.49 -19.45 0.11
C PRO A 132 24.30 -20.37 0.40
N ALA A 133 24.39 -21.61 -0.06
CA ALA A 133 23.42 -22.65 0.21
C ALA A 133 23.24 -22.87 1.72
N ARG A 134 22.01 -23.20 2.13
CA ARG A 134 21.71 -23.57 3.53
C ARG A 134 22.34 -24.92 3.91
N VAL A 135 22.47 -25.82 2.94
CA VAL A 135 23.08 -27.14 3.11
C VAL A 135 24.35 -27.20 2.28
N THR A 136 25.41 -27.74 2.87
CA THR A 136 26.68 -27.97 2.19
C THR A 136 26.57 -29.16 1.24
N SER A 137 27.04 -28.98 0.01
CA SER A 137 27.29 -30.08 -0.92
C SER A 137 28.80 -30.27 -1.02
N HIS A 138 29.31 -31.44 -0.66
CA HIS A 138 30.75 -31.76 -0.72
C HIS A 138 31.65 -30.75 0.01
N GLY A 139 31.16 -30.16 1.10
CA GLY A 139 31.90 -29.16 1.89
C GLY A 139 31.82 -27.72 1.34
N PHE A 140 31.19 -27.50 0.18
CA PHE A 140 31.00 -26.18 -0.41
C PHE A 140 29.57 -25.67 -0.22
N ARG A 141 29.43 -24.35 -0.17
CA ARG A 141 28.14 -23.65 -0.07
C ARG A 141 27.83 -22.80 -1.30
N TRP A 142 28.73 -22.78 -2.27
CA TRP A 142 28.63 -21.98 -3.48
C TRP A 142 28.77 -22.92 -4.67
N VAL A 143 27.99 -22.67 -5.72
CA VAL A 143 27.99 -23.47 -6.95
C VAL A 143 28.19 -22.53 -8.13
N ILE A 144 29.08 -22.90 -9.06
CA ILE A 144 29.32 -22.17 -10.31
C ILE A 144 28.47 -22.83 -11.40
N TYR A 145 27.66 -22.03 -12.09
CA TYR A 145 26.88 -22.45 -13.25
C TYR A 145 27.51 -21.88 -14.52
N PRO A 146 27.66 -22.68 -15.58
CA PRO A 146 27.99 -22.16 -16.91
C PRO A 146 26.80 -21.45 -17.57
#